data_AF-A0A833DYP4-F1
#
_entry.id   AF-A0A833DYP4-F1
#
_cell.length_a   1.000
_cell.length_b   1.000
_cell.length_c   1.000
_cell.angle_alpha   90.00
_cell.angle_beta   90.00
_cell.angle_gamma   90.00
#
_symmetry.space_group_name_H-M   'P 1'
#
loop_
_entity.id
_entity.type
_entity.pdbx_description
1 polymer ?
#
loop_
_entity_poly.entity_id
_entity_poly.type
_entity_poly.pdbx_seq_one_letter_code
_entity_poly.pdbx_strand_id
1 'polypeptide(L)' 'MRVVIKPENLIILITRVKKKSEFITVKEVARLLGLSTKSVGKALAELERKGYLRRVSKKAYKILAIPETLKREM' A
#
# COMPACT_ATOMS: atom_id res chain seq x y z
N MET A 1 11.65 15.59 8.87
CA MET A 1 10.23 15.29 9.17
C MET A 1 10.00 13.78 9.06
N ARG A 2 9.73 13.06 10.16
CA ARG A 2 9.30 11.64 10.09
C ARG A 2 7.79 11.62 9.92
N VAL A 3 7.31 11.48 8.69
CA VAL A 3 5.88 11.26 8.44
C VAL A 3 5.59 9.79 8.78
N VAL A 4 4.94 9.56 9.92
CA VAL A 4 4.44 8.24 10.29
C VAL A 4 3.09 8.07 9.60
N ILE A 5 3.12 7.56 8.37
CA ILE A 5 1.89 7.20 7.66
C ILE A 5 1.43 5.85 8.19
N LYS A 6 0.22 5.85 8.76
CA LYS A 6 -0.46 4.61 9.12
C LYS A 6 -0.63 3.75 7.85
N PRO A 7 -0.29 2.46 7.89
CA PRO A 7 -0.37 1.60 6.72
C PRO A 7 -1.78 1.52 6.13
N GLU A 8 -2.85 1.70 6.94
CA GLU A 8 -4.21 1.78 6.42
C GLU A 8 -4.41 2.96 5.45
N ASN A 9 -3.88 4.14 5.76
CA ASN A 9 -3.98 5.28 4.85
C ASN A 9 -3.21 5.04 3.54
N LEU A 10 -2.12 4.26 3.61
CA LEU A 10 -1.32 3.92 2.44
C LEU A 10 -2.11 3.08 1.44
N ILE A 11 -2.88 2.09 1.90
CA ILE A 11 -3.64 1.22 0.99
C ILE A 11 -4.76 1.98 0.28
N ILE A 12 -5.43 2.92 0.96
CA ILE A 12 -6.47 3.78 0.35
C ILE A 12 -5.88 4.59 -0.81
N LEU A 13 -4.77 5.29 -0.53
CA LEU A 13 -4.07 6.12 -1.51
C LEU A 13 -3.63 5.31 -2.73
N ILE A 14 -3.03 4.14 -2.49
CA ILE A 14 -2.61 3.23 -3.55
C ILE A 14 -3.80 2.80 -4.41
N THR A 15 -4.91 2.40 -3.78
CA THR A 15 -6.10 1.90 -4.48
C THR A 15 -6.79 3.01 -5.28
N ARG A 16 -6.85 4.23 -4.72
CA ARG A 16 -7.44 5.41 -5.37
C ARG A 16 -6.68 5.80 -6.63
N VAL A 17 -5.35 5.75 -6.57
CA VAL A 17 -4.48 6.11 -7.69
C VAL A 17 -4.39 4.98 -8.71
N LYS A 18 -4.42 3.72 -8.26
CA LYS A 18 -4.27 2.53 -9.11
C LYS A 18 -5.59 1.77 -9.28
N LYS A 19 -6.62 2.45 -9.81
CA LYS A 19 -7.95 1.89 -10.10
C LYS A 19 -7.96 0.65 -11.01
N LYS A 20 -6.90 0.39 -11.77
CA LYS A 20 -6.88 -0.61 -12.87
C LYS A 20 -5.84 -1.73 -12.71
N SER A 21 -5.00 -1.71 -11.68
CA SER A 21 -3.88 -2.65 -11.58
C SER A 21 -3.84 -3.32 -10.21
N GLU A 22 -3.97 -4.65 -10.20
CA GLU A 22 -3.91 -5.47 -9.00
C GLU A 22 -2.51 -5.55 -8.39
N PHE A 23 -1.48 -5.02 -9.06
CA PHE A 23 -0.08 -5.14 -8.65
C PHE A 23 0.54 -3.77 -8.39
N ILE A 24 1.37 -3.70 -7.36
CA ILE A 24 2.07 -2.48 -6.97
C ILE A 24 3.51 -2.77 -6.60
N THR A 25 4.42 -1.89 -7.02
CA THR A 25 5.82 -1.93 -6.58
C THR A 25 6.11 -0.88 -5.53
N VAL A 26 7.07 -1.17 -4.65
CA VAL A 26 7.57 -0.22 -3.64
C VAL A 26 8.00 1.10 -4.29
N LYS A 27 8.61 1.05 -5.48
CA LYS A 27 9.11 2.23 -6.19
C LYS A 27 7.97 3.10 -6.74
N GLU A 28 6.94 2.47 -7.32
CA GLU A 28 5.74 3.20 -7.77
C GLU A 28 5.05 3.88 -6.60
N VAL A 29 4.80 3.16 -5.51
CA VAL A 29 4.12 3.71 -4.33
C VAL A 29 4.95 4.84 -3.69
N ALA A 30 6.27 4.67 -3.58
CA ALA A 30 7.16 5.73 -3.13
C ALA A 30 7.08 6.99 -3.99
N ARG A 31 7.07 6.84 -5.32
CA ARG A 31 6.98 7.96 -6.26
C ARG A 31 5.62 8.65 -6.20
N LEU A 32 4.53 7.88 -6.11
CA LEU A 32 3.16 8.40 -6.04
C LEU A 32 2.89 9.19 -4.77
N LEU A 33 3.48 8.76 -3.65
CA LEU A 33 3.23 9.35 -2.34
C LEU A 33 4.32 10.35 -1.90
N GLY A 34 5.37 10.52 -2.70
CA GLY A 34 6.53 11.35 -2.32
C GLY A 34 7.27 10.83 -1.09
N LEU A 35 7.23 9.52 -0.84
CA LEU A 35 7.80 8.88 0.34
C LEU A 35 9.08 8.12 0.01
N SER A 36 9.93 7.94 1.02
CA SER A 36 11.09 7.05 0.87
C SER A 36 10.64 5.59 0.68
N THR A 37 11.31 4.90 -0.24
CA THR A 37 11.10 3.46 -0.49
C THR A 37 11.25 2.59 0.76
N LYS A 38 12.08 3.00 1.73
CA LYS A 38 12.24 2.33 3.03
C LYS A 38 10.96 2.38 3.87
N SER A 39 10.32 3.55 3.97
CA SER A 39 9.08 3.72 4.73
C SER A 39 7.93 2.97 4.06
N VAL A 40 7.83 3.08 2.73
CA VAL A 40 6.85 2.34 1.93
C VAL A 40 7.04 0.84 2.06
N GLY A 41 8.28 0.34 1.98
CA GLY A 41 8.57 -1.08 2.13
C GLY A 41 8.14 -1.64 3.48
N LYS A 42 8.34 -0.88 4.57
CA LYS A 42 7.85 -1.25 5.91
C LYS A 42 6.32 -1.28 5.96
N ALA A 43 5.66 -0.24 5.44
CA ALA A 43 4.21 -0.17 5.46
C ALA A 43 3.54 -1.26 4.60
N LEU A 44 4.09 -1.56 3.42
CA LEU A 44 3.60 -2.65 2.57
C LEU A 44 3.82 -4.03 3.21
N ALA A 45 4.92 -4.23 3.92
CA ALA A 45 5.15 -5.47 4.68
C ALA A 45 4.17 -5.61 5.85
N GLU A 46 3.79 -4.51 6.51
CA GLU A 46 2.75 -4.55 7.54
C GLU A 46 1.37 -4.86 6.95
N LEU A 47 1.03 -4.26 5.80
CA LEU A 47 -0.20 -4.56 5.07
C LEU A 47 -0.27 -6.01 4.58
N GLU A 48 0.87 -6.59 4.20
CA GLU A 48 0.99 -8.02 3.90
C GLU A 48 0.71 -8.87 5.14
N ARG A 49 1.29 -8.54 6.30
CA ARG A 49 1.01 -9.25 7.56
C ARG A 49 -0.44 -9.15 7.99
N LYS A 50 -1.13 -8.06 7.65
CA LYS A 50 -2.56 -7.86 7.88
C LYS A 50 -3.46 -8.56 6.85
N GLY A 51 -2.88 -9.20 5.82
CA GLY A 51 -3.61 -9.97 4.80
C GLY A 51 -4.19 -9.16 3.64
N TYR A 52 -3.94 -7.85 3.58
CA TYR A 52 -4.46 -6.98 2.51
C TYR A 52 -3.65 -7.07 1.22
N LEU A 53 -2.36 -7.37 1.35
CA LEU A 53 -1.41 -7.52 0.25
C LEU A 53 -0.77 -8.90 0.29
N ARG A 54 -0.30 -9.36 -0.86
CA ARG A 54 0.54 -10.55 -0.99
C ARG A 54 1.80 -10.19 -1.74
N ARG A 55 2.98 -10.45 -1.17
CA ARG A 55 4.22 -10.28 -1.92
C ARG A 55 4.29 -11.30 -3.07
N VAL A 56 4.52 -10.79 -4.28
CA VAL A 56 4.73 -11.61 -5.49
C VAL A 56 6.17 -11.55 -5.97
N SER A 57 6.94 -10.53 -5.55
CA SER A 57 8.37 -10.42 -5.79
C SER A 57 9.04 -9.58 -4.71
N LYS A 58 10.38 -9.53 -4.66
CA LYS A 58 11.18 -8.84 -3.64
C LYS A 58 10.75 -7.38 -3.39
N LYS A 59 10.16 -6.72 -4.40
CA LYS A 59 9.68 -5.32 -4.34
C LYS A 59 8.27 -5.13 -4.89
N ALA A 60 7.51 -6.21 -5.14
CA ALA A 60 6.20 -6.14 -5.76
C ALA A 60 5.16 -6.93 -4.95
N TYR A 61 3.97 -6.35 -4.84
CA TYR A 61 2.85 -6.89 -4.08
C TYR A 61 1.60 -6.92 -4.94
N LYS A 62 0.81 -7.98 -4.80
CA LYS A 62 -0.56 -8.08 -5.30
C LYS A 62 -1.52 -7.59 -4.22
N ILE A 63 -2.50 -6.79 -4.60
CA ILE A 63 -3.60 -6.37 -3.74
C ILE A 63 -4.61 -7.53 -3.68
N LEU A 64 -4.87 -8.04 -2.47
CA LEU A 64 -5.78 -9.17 -2.25
C LEU A 64 -7.18 -8.70 -1.85
N ALA A 65 -7.24 -7.82 -0.86
CA ALA A 65 -8.49 -7.32 -0.32
C ALA A 65 -8.29 -5.87 0.08
N ILE A 66 -9.21 -5.01 -0.35
CA ILE A 66 -9.34 -3.67 0.21
C ILE A 66 -10.13 -3.86 1.50
N PRO A 67 -9.65 -3.40 2.67
CA PRO A 67 -10.39 -3.56 3.91
C PRO A 67 -11.83 -3.03 3.74
N GLU A 68 -12.84 -3.88 3.89
CA GLU A 68 -14.25 -3.47 3.84
C GLU A 68 -14.61 -2.46 4.94
N THR A 69 -13.82 -2.42 6.02
CA THR A 69 -13.89 -1.41 7.08
C THR A 69 -13.82 0.04 6.54
N LEU A 70 -13.28 0.25 5.33
CA LEU A 70 -13.18 1.55 4.66
C LEU A 70 -14.33 1.87 3.70
N LYS A 71 -15.25 0.93 3.43
CA LYS A 71 -16.48 1.25 2.69
C LYS A 71 -17.49 2.03 3.53
N ARG A 72 -17.39 1.98 4.86
CA ARG A 72 -18.33 2.64 5.79
C ARG A 72 -18.07 4.13 6.03
N GLU A 73 -16.92 4.65 5.60
CA GLU A 73 -16.59 6.08 5.61
C GLU A 73 -16.79 6.74 4.22
N MET A 74 -17.55 6.10 3.34
CA MET A 74 -18.07 6.67 2.08
C MET A 74 -19.49 7.18 2.25
#